data_AF-A0A5A7T927-F1
#
_entry.id   AF-A0A5A7T927-F1
#
_cell.length_a   1.000
_cell.length_b   1.000
_cell.length_c   1.000
_cell.angle_alpha   90.00
_cell.angle_beta   90.00
_cell.angle_gamma   90.00
#
_symmetry.space_group_name_H-M   'P 1'
#
loop_
_entity.id
_entity.type
_entity.pdbx_description
1 polymer ?
#
loop_
_entity_poly.entity_id
_entity_poly.type
_entity_poly.pdbx_seq_one_letter_code
_entity_poly.pdbx_strand_id
1 'polypeptide(L)'
;MLNDMSEDFRATLDVVRNEIADVNTRLSLTMRAMVNQVPVGGTVPVTKVKVPEPKPFCGVRDAKALENFIFDLEQYFKATNTVTEEAKVTLATMYLCKDVKLWWRSRYMDIQKGRCTIDTWDVLKKELRSQFFPENVEILAQQKLCDLKHTGNI
;
A
#
# COMPACT_ATOMS: atom_id res chain seq x y z
N MET A 1 -28.36 32.76 39.52
CA MET A 1 -27.17 31.88 39.39
C MET A 1 -27.31 30.85 38.29
N LEU A 2 -28.43 30.12 38.14
CA LEU A 2 -28.58 29.11 37.05
C LEU A 2 -28.59 29.71 35.63
N ASN A 3 -29.21 30.88 35.44
CA ASN A 3 -29.28 31.53 34.12
C ASN A 3 -27.90 32.01 33.64
N ASP A 4 -27.09 32.55 34.55
CA ASP A 4 -25.77 33.14 34.28
C ASP A 4 -24.76 32.09 33.79
N MET A 5 -24.74 30.91 34.43
CA MET A 5 -23.92 29.77 33.96
C MET A 5 -24.39 29.24 32.60
N SER A 6 -25.70 29.27 32.32
CA SER A 6 -26.21 28.82 31.02
C SER A 6 -25.85 29.77 29.88
N GLU A 7 -25.71 31.07 30.16
CA GLU A 7 -25.24 32.04 29.16
C GLU A 7 -23.76 31.89 28.86
N ASP A 8 -22.93 31.66 29.89
CA ASP A 8 -21.48 31.46 29.74
C ASP A 8 -21.14 30.19 28.95
N PHE A 9 -21.88 29.09 29.20
CA PHE A 9 -21.77 27.87 28.39
C PHE A 9 -22.15 28.11 26.93
N ARG A 10 -23.21 28.90 26.67
CA ARG A 10 -23.64 29.24 25.31
C ARG A 10 -22.61 30.12 24.60
N ALA A 11 -22.04 31.10 25.30
CA ALA A 11 -20.98 31.95 24.77
C ALA A 11 -19.74 31.12 24.39
N THR A 12 -19.34 30.18 25.25
CA THR A 12 -18.19 29.28 24.98
C THR A 12 -18.45 28.39 23.76
N LEU A 13 -19.66 27.84 23.62
CA LEU A 13 -20.04 27.04 22.45
C LEU A 13 -20.01 27.85 21.15
N ASP A 14 -20.46 29.10 21.19
CA ASP A 14 -20.42 29.98 20.02
C ASP A 14 -18.98 30.33 19.62
N VAL A 15 -18.08 30.55 20.60
CA VAL A 15 -16.64 30.74 20.34
C VAL A 15 -16.04 29.51 19.64
N VAL A 16 -16.26 28.32 20.19
CA VAL A 16 -15.73 27.08 19.60
C VAL A 16 -16.28 26.85 18.18
N ARG A 17 -17.57 27.12 17.95
CA ARG A 17 -18.17 27.00 16.62
C ARG A 17 -17.52 27.98 15.62
N ASN A 18 -17.23 29.20 16.06
CA ASN A 18 -16.58 30.21 15.24
C ASN A 18 -15.12 29.84 14.92
N GLU A 19 -14.38 29.29 15.89
CA GLU A 19 -13.01 28.81 15.66
C GLU A 19 -12.96 27.64 14.68
N ILE A 20 -13.90 26.70 14.77
CA ILE A 20 -14.01 25.59 13.80
C ILE A 20 -14.30 26.13 12.40
N ALA A 21 -15.16 27.13 12.28
CA ALA A 21 -15.44 27.78 11.00
C ALA A 21 -14.19 28.48 10.44
N ASP A 22 -13.45 29.24 11.27
CA ASP A 22 -12.20 29.90 10.87
C ASP A 22 -11.16 28.88 10.38
N VAL A 23 -10.90 27.84 11.18
CA VAL A 23 -9.95 26.77 10.81
C VAL A 23 -10.35 26.11 9.49
N ASN A 24 -11.63 25.80 9.28
CA ASN A 24 -12.12 25.22 8.04
C ASN A 24 -11.95 26.15 6.84
N THR A 25 -12.17 27.46 7.01
CA THR A 25 -11.93 28.44 5.94
C THR A 25 -10.44 28.55 5.60
N ARG A 26 -9.56 28.60 6.61
CA ARG A 26 -8.10 28.64 6.45
C ARG A 26 -7.57 27.38 5.76
N LEU A 27 -8.09 26.21 6.12
CA LEU A 27 -7.74 24.94 5.49
C LEU A 27 -8.14 24.96 4.00
N SER A 28 -9.38 25.38 3.70
CA SER A 28 -9.89 25.45 2.33
C SER A 28 -9.10 26.45 1.47
N LEU A 29 -8.72 27.60 2.04
CA LEU A 29 -7.87 28.58 1.38
C LEU A 29 -6.45 28.06 1.12
N THR A 30 -5.87 27.35 2.10
CA THR A 30 -4.53 26.76 1.96
C THR A 30 -4.51 25.66 0.89
N MET A 31 -5.52 24.77 0.91
CA MET A 31 -5.68 23.75 -0.13
C MET A 31 -5.86 24.39 -1.51
N ARG A 32 -6.68 25.44 -1.61
CA ARG A 32 -6.88 26.17 -2.88
C ARG A 32 -5.61 26.89 -3.34
N ALA A 33 -4.82 27.47 -2.44
CA ALA A 33 -3.55 28.11 -2.76
C ALA A 33 -2.49 27.09 -3.21
N MET A 34 -2.47 25.89 -2.62
CA MET A 34 -1.63 24.78 -3.08
C MET A 34 -2.02 24.30 -4.48
N VAL A 35 -3.31 24.23 -4.78
CA VAL A 35 -3.83 23.84 -6.11
C VAL A 35 -3.59 24.95 -7.15
N ASN A 36 -3.75 26.21 -6.76
CA ASN A 36 -3.67 27.37 -7.67
C ASN A 36 -2.28 28.03 -7.71
N GLN A 37 -1.25 27.42 -7.12
CA GLN A 37 0.12 27.89 -7.24
C GLN A 37 0.60 27.73 -8.69
N VAL A 38 0.37 28.76 -9.49
CA VAL A 38 1.18 29.09 -10.66
C VAL A 38 2.51 29.64 -10.10
N PRO A 39 3.68 29.12 -10.48
CA PRO A 39 4.95 29.57 -9.91
C PRO A 39 5.24 31.00 -10.39
N VAL A 40 4.89 31.99 -9.57
CA VAL A 40 5.37 33.37 -9.71
C VAL A 40 6.54 33.52 -8.75
N GLY A 41 7.75 33.53 -9.30
CA GLY A 41 8.96 33.94 -8.60
C GLY A 41 9.81 32.81 -8.02
N GLY A 42 10.76 32.33 -8.83
CA GLY A 42 12.14 32.03 -8.38
C GLY A 42 12.37 30.97 -7.30
N THR A 43 11.42 30.13 -6.95
CA THR A 43 11.69 28.95 -6.12
C THR A 43 12.21 27.82 -7.02
N VAL A 44 13.42 27.36 -6.69
CA VAL A 44 14.07 26.18 -7.27
C VAL A 44 13.00 25.12 -7.52
N PRO A 45 12.88 24.57 -8.74
CA PRO A 45 11.97 23.47 -8.96
C PRO A 45 12.43 22.39 -8.00
N VAL A 46 11.61 22.07 -7.00
CA VAL A 46 11.70 20.77 -6.34
C VAL A 46 11.45 19.81 -7.49
N THR A 47 12.54 19.35 -8.10
CA THR A 47 12.52 18.28 -9.07
C THR A 47 11.76 17.18 -8.35
N LYS A 48 10.48 16.98 -8.72
CA LYS A 48 9.74 15.79 -8.34
C LYS A 48 10.58 14.66 -8.88
N VAL A 49 11.40 14.09 -8.00
CA VAL A 49 12.28 12.97 -8.33
C VAL A 49 11.35 11.93 -8.94
N LYS A 50 11.56 11.62 -10.23
CA LYS A 50 10.78 10.57 -10.88
C LYS A 50 11.11 9.28 -10.14
N VAL A 51 10.17 8.82 -9.31
CA VAL A 51 10.29 7.55 -8.63
C VAL A 51 10.32 6.47 -9.71
N PRO A 52 11.36 5.62 -9.77
CA PRO A 52 11.42 4.53 -10.73
C PRO A 52 10.22 3.59 -10.56
N GLU A 53 9.60 3.19 -11.67
CA GLU A 53 8.48 2.24 -11.62
C GLU A 53 8.98 0.83 -11.21
N PRO A 54 8.21 0.11 -10.37
CA PRO A 54 8.53 -1.27 -9.99
C PRO A 54 8.55 -2.20 -11.20
N LYS A 55 9.39 -3.24 -11.13
CA LYS A 55 9.43 -4.28 -12.16
C LYS A 55 8.17 -5.16 -12.07
N PRO A 56 7.48 -5.44 -13.20
CA PRO A 56 6.34 -6.34 -13.18
C PRO A 56 6.69 -7.77 -12.78
N PHE A 57 5.82 -8.42 -12.00
CA PHE A 57 5.96 -9.82 -11.62
C PHE A 57 5.10 -10.73 -12.49
N CYS A 58 5.75 -11.61 -13.26
CA CYS A 58 5.10 -12.45 -14.27
C CYS A 58 4.99 -13.93 -13.87
N GLY A 59 5.12 -14.27 -12.59
CA GLY A 59 4.76 -15.62 -12.11
C GLY A 59 5.82 -16.68 -12.33
N VAL A 60 7.08 -16.28 -12.50
CA VAL A 60 8.20 -17.20 -12.32
C VAL A 60 8.06 -17.75 -10.90
N ARG A 61 7.96 -19.07 -10.75
CA ARG A 61 7.94 -19.77 -9.44
C ARG A 61 9.32 -19.71 -8.77
N ASP A 62 9.78 -18.49 -8.57
CA ASP A 62 11.03 -18.14 -7.93
C ASP A 62 10.69 -17.28 -6.71
N ALA A 63 10.94 -17.87 -5.54
CA ALA A 63 10.75 -17.18 -4.27
C ALA A 63 11.52 -15.86 -4.22
N LYS A 64 12.73 -15.80 -4.80
CA LYS A 64 13.55 -14.58 -4.81
C LYS A 64 12.90 -13.50 -5.68
N ALA A 65 12.40 -13.85 -6.86
CA ALA A 65 11.73 -12.89 -7.73
C ALA A 65 10.46 -12.32 -7.08
N LEU A 66 9.68 -13.17 -6.39
CA LEU A 66 8.48 -12.73 -5.68
C LEU A 66 8.82 -11.81 -4.49
N GLU A 67 9.80 -12.18 -3.66
CA GLU A 67 10.19 -11.34 -2.52
C GLU A 67 10.80 -10.00 -2.96
N ASN A 68 11.60 -10.00 -4.04
CA ASN A 68 12.11 -8.76 -4.62
C ASN A 68 10.97 -7.85 -5.11
N PHE A 69 9.96 -8.42 -5.77
CA PHE A 69 8.78 -7.66 -6.21
C PHE A 69 8.01 -7.04 -5.04
N ILE A 70 7.78 -7.83 -3.98
CA ILE A 70 7.12 -7.35 -2.76
C ILE A 70 7.93 -6.20 -2.15
N PHE A 71 9.25 -6.36 -2.04
CA PHE A 71 10.14 -5.36 -1.48
C PHE A 71 10.16 -4.07 -2.31
N ASP A 72 10.29 -4.17 -3.63
CA ASP A 72 10.31 -3.03 -4.55
C ASP A 72 9.01 -2.21 -4.44
N LEU A 73 7.85 -2.88 -4.34
CA LEU A 73 6.57 -2.22 -4.12
C LEU A 73 6.48 -1.51 -2.77
N GLU A 74 7.00 -2.12 -1.70
CA GLU A 74 7.03 -1.48 -0.37
C GLU A 74 7.90 -0.20 -0.37
N GLN A 75 9.01 -0.20 -1.11
CA GLN A 75 9.81 1.03 -1.30
C GLN A 75 9.07 2.04 -2.15
N TYR A 76 8.39 1.59 -3.20
CA TYR A 76 7.61 2.46 -4.08
C TYR A 76 6.49 3.16 -3.32
N PHE A 77 5.70 2.43 -2.51
CA PHE A 77 4.64 3.01 -1.68
C PHE A 77 5.16 4.09 -0.72
N LYS A 78 6.35 3.88 -0.14
CA LYS A 78 7.01 4.88 0.70
C LYS A 78 7.41 6.11 -0.11
N ALA A 79 7.99 5.92 -1.28
CA ALA A 79 8.42 6.99 -2.17
C ALA A 79 7.24 7.80 -2.76
N THR A 80 6.10 7.16 -3.00
CA THR A 80 4.89 7.79 -3.54
C THR A 80 3.88 8.22 -2.49
N ASN A 81 4.20 8.04 -1.19
CA ASN A 81 3.29 8.29 -0.07
C ASN A 81 1.92 7.61 -0.24
N THR A 82 1.92 6.35 -0.72
CA THR A 82 0.70 5.55 -0.86
C THR A 82 0.31 4.97 0.48
N VAL A 83 -0.63 5.63 1.16
CA VAL A 83 -0.99 5.30 2.56
C VAL A 83 -2.11 4.27 2.64
N THR A 84 -3.15 4.37 1.81
CA THR A 84 -4.35 3.51 1.94
C THR A 84 -4.07 2.09 1.46
N GLU A 85 -4.61 1.11 2.18
CA GLU A 85 -4.41 -0.31 1.88
C GLU A 85 -5.02 -0.71 0.53
N GLU A 86 -6.18 -0.14 0.20
CA GLU A 86 -6.87 -0.36 -1.07
C GLU A 86 -6.05 0.19 -2.24
N ALA A 87 -5.38 1.34 -2.06
CA ALA A 87 -4.50 1.91 -3.07
C ALA A 87 -3.23 1.07 -3.26
N LYS A 88 -2.67 0.52 -2.17
CA LYS A 88 -1.53 -0.40 -2.25
C LYS A 88 -1.90 -1.67 -3.02
N VAL A 89 -3.04 -2.29 -2.71
CA VAL A 89 -3.54 -3.48 -3.43
C VAL A 89 -3.81 -3.15 -4.90
N THR A 90 -4.50 -2.05 -5.18
CA THR A 90 -4.78 -1.61 -6.55
C THR A 90 -3.50 -1.41 -7.34
N LEU A 91 -2.53 -0.70 -6.77
CA LEU A 91 -1.26 -0.40 -7.42
C LEU A 91 -0.40 -1.65 -7.61
N ALA A 92 -0.25 -2.49 -6.59
CA ALA A 92 0.49 -3.74 -6.71
C ALA A 92 -0.08 -4.64 -7.81
N THR A 93 -1.40 -4.73 -7.88
CA THR A 93 -2.08 -5.60 -8.86
C THR A 93 -1.97 -5.07 -10.28
N MET A 94 -1.73 -3.77 -10.48
CA MET A 94 -1.38 -3.21 -11.79
C MET A 94 -0.06 -3.78 -12.34
N TYR A 95 0.93 -4.01 -11.47
CA TYR A 95 2.25 -4.55 -11.83
C TYR A 95 2.32 -6.09 -11.92
N LEU A 96 1.19 -6.78 -11.81
CA LEU A 96 1.12 -8.22 -12.12
C LEU A 96 1.02 -8.44 -13.63
N CYS A 97 1.71 -9.46 -14.14
CA CYS A 97 1.69 -9.83 -15.57
C CYS A 97 1.52 -11.33 -15.77
N LYS A 98 1.23 -11.72 -17.03
CA LYS A 98 1.05 -13.11 -17.47
C LYS A 98 0.09 -13.90 -16.55
N ASP A 99 0.51 -15.08 -16.11
CA ASP A 99 -0.30 -16.01 -15.32
C ASP A 99 -0.71 -15.42 -13.97
N VAL A 100 0.10 -14.53 -13.39
CA VAL A 100 -0.24 -13.83 -12.14
C VAL A 100 -1.40 -12.88 -12.34
N LYS A 101 -1.44 -12.19 -13.48
CA LYS A 101 -2.55 -11.30 -13.83
C LYS A 101 -3.83 -12.09 -14.09
N LEU A 102 -3.74 -13.28 -14.68
CA LEU A 102 -4.88 -14.19 -14.86
C LEU A 102 -5.42 -14.68 -13.52
N TRP A 103 -4.54 -15.11 -12.62
CA TRP A 103 -4.92 -15.47 -11.25
C TRP A 103 -5.61 -14.31 -10.52
N TRP A 104 -5.05 -13.10 -10.59
CA TRP A 104 -5.66 -11.92 -9.96
C TRP A 104 -7.06 -11.63 -10.52
N ARG A 105 -7.28 -11.77 -11.84
CA ARG A 105 -8.62 -11.60 -12.43
C ARG A 105 -9.64 -12.56 -11.83
N SER A 106 -9.26 -13.82 -11.57
CA SER A 106 -10.13 -14.77 -10.89
C SER A 106 -10.46 -14.32 -9.47
N ARG A 107 -9.44 -13.93 -8.69
CA ARG A 107 -9.62 -13.43 -7.31
C ARG A 107 -10.47 -12.17 -7.26
N TYR A 108 -10.28 -11.25 -8.21
CA TYR A 108 -11.09 -10.03 -8.29
C TYR A 108 -12.57 -10.34 -8.48
N MET A 109 -12.92 -11.34 -9.29
CA MET A 109 -14.31 -11.79 -9.44
C MET A 109 -14.87 -12.43 -8.17
N ASP A 110 -14.04 -13.11 -7.39
CA ASP A 110 -14.43 -13.65 -6.09
C ASP A 110 -14.70 -12.53 -5.07
N ILE A 111 -13.87 -11.48 -5.05
CA ILE A 111 -14.07 -10.29 -4.21
C ILE A 111 -15.39 -9.59 -4.55
N GLN A 112 -15.65 -9.37 -5.84
CA GLN A 112 -16.90 -8.77 -6.30
C GLN A 112 -18.15 -9.56 -5.91
N LYS A 113 -18.01 -10.88 -5.73
CA LYS A 113 -19.08 -11.78 -5.29
C LYS A 113 -19.09 -11.99 -3.77
N GLY A 114 -18.22 -11.32 -3.02
CA GLY A 114 -18.08 -11.48 -1.57
C GLY A 114 -17.56 -12.85 -1.13
N ARG A 115 -16.89 -13.60 -2.01
CA ARG A 115 -16.35 -14.95 -1.73
C ARG A 115 -14.98 -14.94 -1.08
N CYS A 116 -14.21 -13.88 -1.28
CA CYS A 116 -12.95 -13.64 -0.59
C CYS A 116 -12.71 -12.15 -0.37
N THR A 117 -11.77 -11.83 0.52
CA THR A 117 -11.40 -10.46 0.86
C THR A 117 -9.89 -10.33 0.71
N ILE A 118 -9.45 -9.47 -0.23
CA ILE A 118 -8.04 -9.09 -0.44
C ILE A 118 -8.03 -7.57 -0.56
N ASP A 119 -8.24 -6.90 0.56
CA ASP A 119 -8.34 -5.44 0.70
C ASP A 119 -7.08 -4.81 1.32
N THR A 120 -6.21 -5.63 1.90
CA THR A 120 -4.94 -5.19 2.49
C THR A 120 -3.72 -5.72 1.77
N TRP A 121 -2.64 -4.96 1.84
CA TRP A 121 -1.35 -5.35 1.28
C TRP A 121 -0.83 -6.66 1.89
N ASP A 122 -1.04 -6.85 3.19
CA ASP A 122 -0.58 -8.06 3.88
C ASP A 122 -1.31 -9.32 3.41
N VAL A 123 -2.63 -9.25 3.23
CA VAL A 123 -3.42 -10.36 2.70
C VAL A 123 -3.00 -10.67 1.25
N LEU A 124 -2.76 -9.64 0.43
CA LEU A 124 -2.26 -9.84 -0.94
C LEU A 124 -0.88 -10.52 -0.94
N LYS A 125 0.05 -10.11 -0.08
CA LYS A 125 1.37 -10.76 0.07
C LYS A 125 1.23 -12.24 0.43
N LYS A 126 0.34 -12.57 1.37
CA LYS A 126 0.10 -13.96 1.79
C LYS A 126 -0.45 -14.81 0.65
N GLU A 127 -1.44 -14.31 -0.07
CA GLU A 127 -2.04 -14.99 -1.23
C GLU A 127 -1.02 -15.18 -2.36
N LEU A 128 -0.22 -14.16 -2.69
CA LEU A 128 0.85 -14.25 -3.68
C LEU A 128 1.89 -15.30 -3.29
N ARG A 129 2.31 -15.32 -2.03
CA ARG A 129 3.23 -16.34 -1.52
C ARG A 129 2.62 -17.72 -1.63
N SER A 130 1.40 -17.91 -1.14
CA SER A 130 0.71 -19.21 -1.23
C SER A 130 0.62 -19.73 -2.66
N GLN A 131 0.33 -18.86 -3.64
CA GLN A 131 0.11 -19.27 -5.02
C GLN A 131 1.39 -19.47 -5.83
N PHE A 132 2.43 -18.66 -5.57
CA PHE A 132 3.62 -18.56 -6.42
C PHE A 132 4.93 -18.93 -5.73
N PHE A 133 4.94 -19.22 -4.42
CA PHE A 133 6.07 -19.95 -3.85
C PHE A 133 6.13 -21.35 -4.46
N PRO A 134 7.33 -21.86 -4.73
CA PRO A 134 7.49 -23.27 -4.97
C PRO A 134 7.16 -24.02 -3.67
N GLU A 135 6.01 -24.69 -3.63
CA GLU A 135 5.59 -25.60 -2.55
C GLU A 135 6.65 -26.70 -2.28
N ASN A 136 7.58 -26.89 -3.22
CA ASN A 136 8.53 -27.99 -3.27
C ASN A 136 9.89 -27.70 -2.63
N VAL A 137 10.21 -26.48 -2.15
CA VAL A 137 11.60 -26.20 -1.69
C VAL A 137 11.95 -27.00 -0.44
N GLU A 138 11.01 -27.16 0.49
CA GLU A 138 11.18 -28.00 1.67
C GLU A 138 11.25 -29.49 1.30
N ILE A 139 10.37 -29.96 0.42
CA ILE A 139 10.37 -31.36 -0.03
C ILE A 139 11.68 -31.69 -0.77
N LEU A 140 12.14 -30.80 -1.66
CA LEU A 140 13.42 -30.95 -2.36
C LEU A 140 14.63 -30.83 -1.43
N ALA A 141 14.58 -29.96 -0.41
CA ALA A 141 15.65 -29.86 0.59
C ALA A 141 15.71 -31.11 1.47
N GLN A 142 14.56 -31.64 1.90
CA GLN A 142 14.46 -32.88 2.66
C GLN A 142 14.91 -34.08 1.82
N GLN A 143 14.48 -34.18 0.56
CA GLN A 143 14.95 -35.23 -0.36
C GLN A 143 16.47 -35.16 -0.56
N LYS A 144 17.04 -33.96 -0.80
CA LYS A 144 18.49 -33.79 -0.89
C LYS A 144 19.22 -34.15 0.41
N LEU A 145 18.61 -33.89 1.56
CA LEU A 145 19.16 -34.30 2.86
C LEU A 145 19.14 -35.82 3.04
N CYS A 146 18.07 -36.49 2.58
CA CYS A 146 17.96 -37.96 2.58
C CYS A 146 18.91 -38.62 1.57
N ASP A 147 19.19 -37.95 0.44
CA ASP A 147 20.09 -38.45 -0.60
C ASP A 147 21.58 -38.22 -0.27
N LEU A 148 21.89 -37.43 0.76
CA LEU A 148 23.24 -37.22 1.27
C LEU A 148 23.72 -38.48 2.01
N LYS A 149 24.44 -39.35 1.31
CA LYS A 149 25.15 -40.48 1.92
C LYS A 149 26.55 -40.05 2.38
N HIS A 150 26.89 -40.38 3.62
CA HIS A 150 28.23 -40.15 4.16
C HIS A 150 29.27 -40.90 3.31
N THR A 151 30.13 -40.16 2.62
CA THR A 151 31.24 -40.70 1.83
C THR A 151 32.56 -40.50 2.57
N GLY A 152 32.58 -40.86 3.85
CA GLY A 152 33.77 -40.82 4.69
C GLY A 152 34.14 -42.24 5.12
N ASN A 153 35.35 -42.66 4.76
CA ASN A 153 36.02 -43.75 5.47
C ASN A 153 36.48 -43.21 6.82
N ILE A 154 36.18 -43.95 7.89
CA ILE A 154 36.73 -43.74 9.24
C ILE A 154 38.19 -44.19 9.27
#